data_AF-A0A372J382-F1
#
_entry.id   AF-A0A372J382-F1
#
_cell.length_a   1.000
_cell.length_b   1.000
_cell.length_c   1.000
_cell.angle_alpha   90.00
_cell.angle_beta   90.00
_cell.angle_gamma   90.00
#
_symmetry.space_group_name_H-M   'P 1'
#
loop_
_entity.id
_entity.type
_entity.pdbx_description
1 polymer ?
#
loop_
_entity_poly.entity_id
_entity_poly.type
_entity_poly.pdbx_seq_one_letter_code
_entity_poly.pdbx_strand_id
1 'polypeptide(L)'
;MTEVRPTGDWDGGGLAHEAFAFRTDRELTDRVVPFVLEGFSRGEPVLLVAGERVRTLVAEELGADVCRLARVAAAESWWQGGHRTLHAYARDLRALRATVPNWRLAAEPVWLARDDGREWSRFEAVANHCFTAMPYYSLCLHDRQLLPAPVLDAVERTHPLTWGGTAPVPTPAYDDPRCFLRSAQPAMGEQPASAGTVPVTTPREARRAVAAAVADWWPARLGDVVPAVHELVVNALRVAAFAEVSCWTEAGTLVVQVADAGPGLPDETLGYVPPADEPRSSRGMWLAWSLADDAALDSGPAGTTIRLFFRR
;
A
#
# COMPACT_ATOMS: atom_id res chain seq x y z
N MET A 1 14.30 -29.27 23.34
CA MET A 1 13.66 -28.61 22.19
C MET A 1 13.74 -27.12 22.47
N THR A 2 14.30 -26.34 21.55
CA THR A 2 14.33 -24.88 21.71
C THR A 2 12.89 -24.36 21.74
N GLU A 3 12.55 -23.52 22.72
CA GLU A 3 11.22 -22.95 22.87
C GLU A 3 10.93 -22.01 21.68
N VAL A 4 9.82 -22.25 20.99
CA VAL A 4 9.36 -21.37 19.90
C VAL A 4 8.82 -20.09 20.52
N ARG A 5 9.23 -18.93 19.99
CA ARG A 5 8.74 -17.60 20.37
C ARG A 5 8.01 -17.00 19.17
N PRO A 6 6.71 -17.26 18.99
CA PRO A 6 6.00 -16.93 17.75
C PRO A 6 5.98 -15.44 17.39
N THR A 7 6.07 -14.54 18.37
CA THR A 7 6.23 -13.09 18.14
C THR A 7 7.58 -12.53 18.59
N GLY A 8 8.56 -13.39 18.92
CA GLY A 8 9.86 -12.95 19.44
C GLY A 8 9.71 -12.07 20.69
N ASP A 9 10.43 -10.94 20.69
CA ASP A 9 10.44 -9.96 21.79
C ASP A 9 9.42 -8.82 21.59
N TRP A 10 8.42 -8.99 20.71
CA TRP A 10 7.39 -7.97 20.51
C TRP A 10 6.60 -7.71 21.81
N ASP A 11 6.50 -6.44 22.18
CA ASP A 11 5.94 -5.96 23.45
C ASP A 11 4.51 -5.39 23.33
N GLY A 12 3.96 -5.37 22.12
CA GLY A 12 2.64 -4.81 21.86
C GLY A 12 2.60 -3.27 21.71
N GLY A 13 3.73 -2.58 21.72
CA GLY A 13 3.79 -1.11 21.70
C GLY A 13 3.68 -0.48 20.30
N GLY A 14 3.97 -1.23 19.24
CA GLY A 14 3.96 -0.74 17.86
C GLY A 14 3.81 -1.88 16.85
N LEU A 15 3.85 -1.52 15.56
CA LEU A 15 3.69 -2.49 14.48
C LEU A 15 4.90 -3.43 14.43
N ALA A 16 4.64 -4.74 14.48
CA ALA A 16 5.55 -5.75 13.98
C ALA A 16 5.00 -6.30 12.66
N HIS A 17 5.79 -6.23 11.59
CA HIS A 17 5.36 -6.64 10.25
C HIS A 17 6.28 -7.74 9.73
N GLU A 18 5.76 -8.97 9.74
CA GLU A 18 6.50 -10.19 9.41
C GLU A 18 5.98 -10.82 8.13
N ALA A 19 6.90 -11.12 7.20
CA ALA A 19 6.64 -12.02 6.09
C ALA A 19 6.95 -13.47 6.48
N PHE A 20 5.98 -14.35 6.30
CA PHE A 20 6.15 -15.78 6.39
C PHE A 20 5.86 -16.46 5.05
N ALA A 21 6.92 -16.86 4.37
CA ALA A 21 6.84 -17.61 3.13
C ALA A 21 6.85 -19.12 3.38
N PHE A 22 5.77 -19.81 3.01
CA PHE A 22 5.61 -21.25 3.23
C PHE A 22 5.41 -22.00 1.91
N ARG A 23 5.71 -23.29 1.91
CA ARG A 23 5.53 -24.20 0.75
C ARG A 23 4.59 -25.35 1.08
N THR A 24 4.42 -25.71 2.34
CA THR A 24 3.58 -26.85 2.75
C THR A 24 2.55 -26.44 3.79
N ASP A 25 1.43 -27.17 3.84
CA ASP A 25 0.39 -26.99 4.85
C ASP A 25 0.95 -27.13 6.27
N ARG A 26 1.93 -28.03 6.45
CA ARG A 26 2.61 -28.21 7.74
C ARG A 26 3.42 -27.00 8.15
N GLU A 27 4.20 -26.41 7.24
CA GLU A 27 4.95 -25.18 7.54
C GLU A 27 4.00 -24.04 7.92
N LEU A 28 2.86 -23.94 7.23
CA LEU A 28 1.81 -22.98 7.54
C LEU A 28 1.26 -23.18 8.96
N THR A 29 0.85 -24.40 9.31
CA THR A 29 0.23 -24.66 10.62
C THR A 29 1.24 -24.58 11.76
N ASP A 30 2.46 -25.10 11.56
CA ASP A 30 3.57 -25.01 12.51
C ASP A 30 3.95 -23.54 12.82
N ARG A 31 3.65 -22.59 11.93
CA ARG A 31 3.85 -21.15 12.17
C ARG A 31 2.63 -20.47 12.76
N VAL A 32 1.45 -20.65 12.15
CA VAL A 32 0.24 -19.88 12.46
C VAL A 32 -0.37 -20.32 13.78
N VAL A 33 -0.44 -21.63 14.04
CA VAL A 33 -1.11 -22.15 15.25
C VAL A 33 -0.40 -21.68 16.53
N PRO A 34 0.94 -21.78 16.67
CA PRO A 34 1.62 -21.21 17.83
C PRO A 34 1.42 -19.69 17.98
N PHE A 35 1.36 -18.95 16.88
CA PHE A 35 1.08 -17.51 16.89
C PHE A 35 -0.30 -17.19 17.45
N VAL A 36 -1.32 -17.96 17.06
CA VAL A 36 -2.69 -17.82 17.58
C VAL A 36 -2.74 -18.19 19.07
N LEU A 37 -2.18 -19.34 19.45
CA LEU A 37 -2.22 -19.85 20.82
C LEU A 37 -1.47 -18.95 21.81
N GLU A 38 -0.34 -18.37 21.40
CA GLU A 38 0.36 -17.38 22.22
C GLU A 38 -0.50 -16.11 22.41
N GLY A 39 -1.15 -15.60 21.36
CA GLY A 39 -2.06 -14.46 21.47
C GLY A 39 -3.20 -14.74 22.45
N PHE A 40 -3.80 -15.92 22.35
CA PHE A 40 -4.80 -16.41 23.29
C PHE A 40 -4.30 -16.49 24.74
N SER A 41 -3.06 -16.92 24.96
CA SER A 41 -2.45 -16.99 26.29
C SER A 41 -2.21 -15.61 26.91
N ARG A 42 -1.98 -14.60 26.07
CA ARG A 42 -1.74 -13.20 26.47
C ARG A 42 -3.01 -12.35 26.50
N GLY A 43 -4.16 -12.92 26.12
CA GLY A 43 -5.43 -12.19 26.02
C GLY A 43 -5.49 -11.22 24.83
N GLU A 44 -4.62 -11.40 23.84
CA GLU A 44 -4.53 -10.57 22.65
C GLU A 44 -5.54 -11.08 21.61
N PRO A 45 -6.47 -10.25 21.09
CA PRO A 45 -7.38 -10.64 20.03
C PRO A 45 -6.61 -11.07 18.78
N VAL A 46 -7.00 -12.21 18.20
CA VAL A 46 -6.39 -12.72 16.97
C VAL A 46 -7.39 -12.68 15.82
N LEU A 47 -7.00 -12.00 14.75
CA LEU A 47 -7.76 -11.90 13.50
C LEU A 47 -7.10 -12.79 12.45
N LEU A 48 -7.90 -13.58 11.73
CA LEU A 48 -7.47 -14.39 10.60
C LEU A 48 -8.17 -13.91 9.32
N VAL A 49 -7.40 -13.38 8.38
CA VAL A 49 -7.88 -12.93 7.07
C VAL A 49 -7.13 -13.70 5.99
N ALA A 50 -7.67 -14.83 5.56
CA ALA A 50 -6.95 -15.71 4.65
C ALA A 50 -7.87 -16.38 3.62
N GLY A 51 -7.27 -17.03 2.64
CA GLY A 51 -8.00 -17.83 1.67
C GLY A 51 -8.71 -19.01 2.33
N GLU A 52 -9.66 -19.62 1.62
CA GLU A 52 -10.42 -20.77 2.13
C GLU A 52 -9.50 -21.89 2.64
N ARG A 53 -8.45 -22.27 1.89
CA ARG A 53 -7.51 -23.34 2.27
C ARG A 53 -6.86 -23.07 3.62
N VAL A 54 -6.25 -21.89 3.81
CA VAL A 54 -5.57 -21.54 5.06
C VAL A 54 -6.55 -21.46 6.23
N ARG A 55 -7.74 -20.90 6.02
CA ARG A 55 -8.77 -20.84 7.08
C ARG A 55 -9.22 -22.21 7.54
N THR A 56 -9.42 -23.15 6.61
CA THR A 56 -9.80 -24.54 6.94
C THR A 56 -8.69 -25.24 7.71
N LEU A 57 -7.45 -25.19 7.23
CA LEU A 57 -6.30 -25.84 7.91
C LEU A 57 -6.10 -25.30 9.33
N VAL A 58 -6.14 -23.97 9.50
CA VAL A 58 -6.00 -23.35 10.82
C VAL A 58 -7.17 -23.71 11.74
N ALA A 59 -8.40 -23.79 11.22
CA ALA A 59 -9.57 -24.19 12.01
C ALA A 59 -9.47 -25.66 12.47
N GLU A 60 -9.01 -26.57 11.61
CA GLU A 60 -8.82 -27.97 11.93
C GLU A 60 -7.79 -28.16 13.06
N GLU A 61 -6.63 -27.48 12.95
CA GLU A 61 -5.57 -27.58 13.96
C GLU A 61 -5.91 -26.90 15.29
N LEU A 62 -6.66 -25.78 15.27
CA LEU A 62 -7.13 -25.13 16.49
C LEU A 62 -8.25 -25.93 17.19
N GLY A 63 -8.98 -26.76 16.46
CA GLY A 63 -10.12 -27.50 17.00
C GLY A 63 -11.13 -26.57 17.68
N ALA A 64 -11.44 -26.84 18.96
CA ALA A 64 -12.40 -26.03 19.72
C ALA A 64 -11.95 -24.58 19.95
N ASP A 65 -10.63 -24.30 19.95
CA ASP A 65 -10.10 -22.96 20.18
C ASP A 65 -10.38 -21.99 19.00
N VAL A 66 -10.82 -22.50 17.84
CA VAL A 66 -11.19 -21.65 16.70
C VAL A 66 -12.28 -20.62 17.04
N CYS A 67 -13.17 -20.93 18.00
CA CYS A 67 -14.23 -20.03 18.44
C CYS A 67 -13.72 -18.80 19.21
N ARG A 68 -12.43 -18.80 19.61
CA ARG A 68 -11.77 -17.70 20.31
C ARG A 68 -11.14 -16.68 19.37
N LEU A 69 -11.07 -16.97 18.07
CA LEU A 69 -10.63 -15.98 17.07
C LEU A 69 -11.59 -14.80 17.09
N ALA A 70 -11.04 -13.59 17.23
CA ALA A 70 -11.84 -12.37 17.29
C ALA A 70 -12.52 -12.08 15.95
N ARG A 71 -11.90 -12.51 14.84
CA ARG A 71 -12.46 -12.41 13.50
C ARG A 71 -11.86 -13.46 12.58
N VAL A 72 -12.71 -14.04 11.73
CA VAL A 72 -12.30 -14.84 10.57
C VAL A 72 -12.95 -14.23 9.34
N ALA A 73 -12.15 -13.84 8.35
CA ALA A 73 -12.64 -13.22 7.12
C ALA A 73 -12.02 -13.83 5.87
N ALA A 74 -12.80 -13.89 4.80
CA ALA A 74 -12.32 -14.29 3.47
C ALA A 74 -11.42 -13.19 2.93
N ALA A 75 -10.20 -13.54 2.57
CA ALA A 75 -9.29 -12.58 1.97
C ALA A 75 -9.82 -12.15 0.58
N GLU A 76 -10.40 -13.08 -0.18
CA GLU A 76 -10.84 -12.89 -1.57
C GLU A 76 -11.76 -11.68 -1.79
N SER A 77 -12.61 -11.35 -0.80
CA SER A 77 -13.56 -10.23 -0.86
C SER A 77 -13.02 -8.91 -0.34
N TRP A 78 -11.76 -8.89 0.12
CA TRP A 78 -11.19 -7.75 0.81
C TRP A 78 -10.45 -6.78 -0.13
N TRP A 79 -9.96 -7.27 -1.27
CA TRP A 79 -9.29 -6.47 -2.29
C TRP A 79 -10.28 -5.58 -3.07
N GLN A 80 -10.05 -4.27 -3.04
CA GLN A 80 -10.87 -3.24 -3.72
C GLN A 80 -9.99 -2.27 -4.52
N GLY A 81 -8.76 -2.66 -4.84
CA GLY A 81 -7.69 -1.77 -5.29
C GLY A 81 -6.92 -1.17 -4.12
N GLY A 82 -5.66 -0.78 -4.36
CA GLY A 82 -4.68 -0.41 -3.35
C GLY A 82 -5.15 0.69 -2.41
N HIS A 83 -5.55 1.85 -2.94
CA HIS A 83 -6.00 2.98 -2.11
C HIS A 83 -7.27 2.69 -1.33
N ARG A 84 -8.27 2.04 -1.94
CA ARG A 84 -9.54 1.73 -1.28
C ARG A 84 -9.34 0.70 -0.16
N THR A 85 -8.57 -0.35 -0.43
CA THR A 85 -8.22 -1.36 0.56
C THR A 85 -7.41 -0.74 1.71
N LEU A 86 -6.43 0.12 1.42
CA LEU A 86 -5.63 0.79 2.46
C LEU A 86 -6.46 1.76 3.31
N HIS A 87 -7.40 2.48 2.71
CA HIS A 87 -8.31 3.35 3.46
C HIS A 87 -9.25 2.54 4.36
N ALA A 88 -9.82 1.44 3.86
CA ALA A 88 -10.65 0.52 4.65
C ALA A 88 -9.83 -0.11 5.79
N TYR A 89 -8.59 -0.53 5.52
CA TYR A 89 -7.67 -1.07 6.52
C TYR A 89 -7.38 -0.07 7.63
N ALA A 90 -6.99 1.16 7.27
CA ALA A 90 -6.68 2.22 8.22
C ALA A 90 -7.88 2.52 9.13
N ARG A 91 -9.10 2.57 8.57
CA ARG A 91 -10.34 2.74 9.35
C ARG A 91 -10.54 1.59 10.34
N ASP A 92 -10.44 0.35 9.87
CA ASP A 92 -10.67 -0.83 10.70
C ASP A 92 -9.62 -0.96 11.82
N LEU A 93 -8.34 -0.66 11.53
CA LEU A 93 -7.29 -0.63 12.55
C LEU A 93 -7.49 0.48 13.60
N ARG A 94 -7.94 1.67 13.19
CA ARG A 94 -8.28 2.76 14.13
C ARG A 94 -9.43 2.34 15.05
N ALA A 95 -10.44 1.66 14.52
CA ALA A 95 -11.57 1.17 15.31
C ALA A 95 -11.12 0.10 16.32
N LEU A 96 -10.23 -0.82 15.93
CA LEU A 96 -9.64 -1.82 16.84
C LEU A 96 -8.80 -1.16 17.95
N ARG A 97 -7.96 -0.18 17.59
CA ARG A 97 -7.14 0.55 18.57
C ARG A 97 -7.98 1.24 19.64
N ALA A 98 -9.20 1.63 19.34
CA ALA A 98 -10.11 2.25 20.30
C ALA A 98 -10.72 1.25 21.30
N THR A 99 -10.65 -0.05 21.03
CA THR A 99 -11.32 -1.09 21.83
C THR A 99 -10.36 -2.01 22.57
N VAL A 100 -9.13 -2.20 22.06
CA VAL A 100 -8.15 -3.13 22.63
C VAL A 100 -6.74 -2.51 22.64
N PRO A 101 -5.89 -2.83 23.64
CA PRO A 101 -4.56 -2.23 23.76
C PRO A 101 -3.62 -2.68 22.65
N ASN A 102 -3.77 -3.92 22.18
CA ASN A 102 -3.01 -4.51 21.08
C ASN A 102 -3.80 -5.68 20.46
N TRP A 103 -3.39 -6.15 19.28
CA TRP A 103 -3.99 -7.31 18.61
C TRP A 103 -3.01 -8.01 17.66
N ARG A 104 -3.40 -9.18 17.18
CA ARG A 104 -2.67 -9.98 16.18
C ARG A 104 -3.50 -10.13 14.92
N LEU A 105 -2.84 -10.06 13.77
CA LEU A 105 -3.41 -10.29 12.46
C LEU A 105 -2.57 -11.32 11.71
N ALA A 106 -3.15 -12.48 11.41
CA ALA A 106 -2.62 -13.39 10.40
C ALA A 106 -3.36 -13.13 9.09
N ALA A 107 -2.64 -12.70 8.05
CA ALA A 107 -3.24 -12.29 6.78
C ALA A 107 -2.58 -12.99 5.59
N GLU A 108 -3.37 -13.59 4.71
CA GLU A 108 -2.90 -14.15 3.43
C GLU A 108 -3.46 -13.30 2.28
N PRO A 109 -2.66 -12.39 1.68
CA PRO A 109 -3.11 -11.59 0.54
C PRO A 109 -3.16 -12.44 -0.74
N VAL A 110 -4.22 -13.22 -0.93
CA VAL A 110 -4.37 -14.16 -2.06
C VAL A 110 -4.41 -13.51 -3.45
N TRP A 111 -4.58 -12.19 -3.53
CA TRP A 111 -4.52 -11.38 -4.77
C TRP A 111 -3.11 -10.87 -5.08
N LEU A 112 -2.11 -11.16 -4.25
CA LEU A 112 -0.77 -10.59 -4.34
C LEU A 112 -0.07 -10.84 -5.68
N ALA A 113 -0.41 -11.91 -6.41
CA ALA A 113 0.16 -12.18 -7.73
C ALA A 113 -0.58 -11.49 -8.89
N ARG A 114 -1.70 -10.80 -8.64
CA ARG A 114 -2.42 -10.04 -9.68
C ARG A 114 -1.60 -8.83 -10.11
N ASP A 115 -1.66 -8.53 -11.41
CA ASP A 115 -0.97 -7.37 -12.00
C ASP A 115 0.46 -7.24 -11.48
N ASP A 116 1.22 -8.34 -11.59
CA ASP A 116 2.62 -8.52 -11.14
C ASP A 116 2.93 -8.20 -9.66
N GLY A 117 1.89 -7.99 -8.84
CA GLY A 117 1.98 -7.73 -7.40
C GLY A 117 2.40 -6.32 -7.03
N ARG A 118 2.71 -5.47 -8.02
CA ARG A 118 3.30 -4.17 -7.82
C ARG A 118 2.44 -3.19 -7.04
N GLU A 119 1.13 -3.20 -7.25
CA GLU A 119 0.22 -2.32 -6.49
C GLU A 119 0.24 -2.66 -5.00
N TRP A 120 0.20 -3.96 -4.66
CA TRP A 120 0.23 -4.40 -3.27
C TRP A 120 1.60 -4.23 -2.63
N SER A 121 2.70 -4.51 -3.33
CA SER A 121 4.03 -4.32 -2.75
C SER A 121 4.29 -2.85 -2.38
N ARG A 122 3.74 -1.89 -3.13
CA ARG A 122 3.78 -0.47 -2.72
C ARG A 122 2.98 -0.20 -1.45
N PHE A 123 1.80 -0.81 -1.34
CA PHE A 123 0.99 -0.75 -0.12
C PHE A 123 1.79 -1.28 1.08
N GLU A 124 2.42 -2.46 0.95
CA GLU A 124 3.19 -3.07 2.04
C GLU A 124 4.36 -2.19 2.48
N ALA A 125 5.08 -1.59 1.52
CA ALA A 125 6.13 -0.62 1.82
C ALA A 125 5.59 0.53 2.69
N VAL A 126 4.46 1.09 2.31
CA VAL A 126 3.86 2.26 2.97
C VAL A 126 3.19 1.89 4.30
N ALA A 127 2.71 0.66 4.47
CA ALA A 127 2.07 0.19 5.69
C ALA A 127 2.99 0.35 6.92
N ASN A 128 4.28 0.06 6.77
CA ASN A 128 5.28 0.25 7.84
C ASN A 128 5.35 1.72 8.30
N HIS A 129 5.27 2.67 7.37
CA HIS A 129 5.26 4.10 7.67
C HIS A 129 3.91 4.56 8.24
N CYS A 130 2.79 4.16 7.64
CA CYS A 130 1.45 4.55 8.05
C CYS A 130 1.07 4.05 9.45
N PHE A 131 1.53 2.86 9.80
CA PHE A 131 1.03 2.12 10.95
C PHE A 131 2.09 1.86 12.00
N THR A 132 3.27 2.49 11.92
CA THR A 132 4.39 2.26 12.86
C THR A 132 3.96 2.35 14.33
N ALA A 133 3.05 3.28 14.66
CA ALA A 133 2.54 3.53 16.01
C ALA A 133 1.23 2.79 16.33
N MET A 134 0.79 1.85 15.47
CA MET A 134 -0.36 0.98 15.74
C MET A 134 0.12 -0.27 16.50
N PRO A 135 -0.49 -0.62 17.64
CA PRO A 135 0.00 -1.68 18.52
C PRO A 135 -0.44 -3.08 18.04
N TYR A 136 0.02 -3.54 16.88
CA TYR A 136 -0.37 -4.87 16.39
C TYR A 136 0.75 -5.64 15.70
N TYR A 137 0.60 -6.96 15.72
CA TYR A 137 1.47 -7.89 15.00
C TYR A 137 0.78 -8.31 13.70
N SER A 138 1.38 -7.99 12.55
CA SER A 138 0.96 -8.45 11.23
C SER A 138 1.84 -9.61 10.78
N LEU A 139 1.28 -10.82 10.80
CA LEU A 139 1.87 -12.02 10.21
C LEU A 139 1.31 -12.20 8.80
N CYS A 140 2.07 -11.77 7.80
CA CYS A 140 1.73 -11.86 6.39
C CYS A 140 2.15 -13.21 5.82
N LEU A 141 1.19 -13.97 5.30
CA LEU A 141 1.34 -15.35 4.83
C LEU A 141 1.50 -15.36 3.32
N HIS A 142 2.57 -16.00 2.83
CA HIS A 142 2.95 -16.00 1.41
C HIS A 142 3.19 -17.42 0.91
N ASP A 143 2.28 -17.92 0.07
CA ASP A 143 2.39 -19.25 -0.52
C ASP A 143 3.42 -19.26 -1.67
N ARG A 144 4.57 -19.91 -1.44
CA ARG A 144 5.67 -20.01 -2.41
C ARG A 144 5.32 -20.85 -3.63
N GLN A 145 4.22 -21.61 -3.60
CA GLN A 145 3.74 -22.36 -4.76
C GLN A 145 2.92 -21.47 -5.70
N LEU A 146 2.32 -20.41 -5.18
CA LEU A 146 1.43 -19.51 -5.92
C LEU A 146 2.09 -18.19 -6.33
N LEU A 147 3.09 -17.74 -5.56
CA LEU A 147 3.73 -16.45 -5.78
C LEU A 147 4.97 -16.57 -6.68
N PRO A 148 5.06 -15.80 -7.78
CA PRO A 148 6.26 -15.69 -8.59
C PRO A 148 7.46 -15.14 -7.80
N ALA A 149 8.68 -15.50 -8.21
CA ALA A 149 9.91 -15.05 -7.54
C ALA A 149 10.02 -13.51 -7.40
N PRO A 150 9.72 -12.69 -8.43
CA PRO A 150 9.77 -11.23 -8.28
C PRO A 150 8.82 -10.67 -7.21
N VAL A 151 7.69 -11.35 -6.98
CA VAL A 151 6.71 -10.96 -5.95
C VAL A 151 7.23 -11.32 -4.56
N LEU A 152 7.88 -12.48 -4.41
CA LEU A 152 8.55 -12.88 -3.17
C LEU A 152 9.73 -11.96 -2.84
N ASP A 153 10.52 -11.56 -3.84
CA ASP A 153 11.60 -10.58 -3.67
C ASP A 153 11.04 -9.23 -3.17
N ALA A 154 9.90 -8.80 -3.69
CA ALA A 154 9.23 -7.59 -3.23
C ALA A 154 8.71 -7.73 -1.78
N VAL A 155 8.21 -8.90 -1.39
CA VAL A 155 7.81 -9.20 0.00
C VAL A 155 9.00 -9.05 0.96
N GLU A 156 10.16 -9.63 0.64
CA GLU A 156 11.34 -9.51 1.49
C GLU A 156 11.82 -8.05 1.62
N ARG A 157 11.67 -7.25 0.57
CA ARG A 157 12.03 -5.82 0.57
C ARG A 157 11.04 -4.94 1.33
N THR A 158 9.80 -5.40 1.56
CA THR A 158 8.74 -4.61 2.20
C THR A 158 8.45 -5.02 3.65
N HIS A 159 8.96 -6.17 4.11
CA HIS A 159 8.71 -6.66 5.47
C HIS A 159 9.97 -6.58 6.35
N PRO A 160 9.95 -5.79 7.44
CA PRO A 160 11.07 -5.66 8.37
C PRO A 160 11.48 -6.98 9.04
N LEU A 161 10.55 -7.92 9.18
CA LEU A 161 10.77 -9.21 9.82
C LEU A 161 10.46 -10.38 8.87
N THR A 162 11.21 -11.46 9.04
CA THR A 162 10.97 -12.77 8.42
C THR A 162 11.10 -13.86 9.49
N TRP A 163 10.63 -15.07 9.18
CA TRP A 163 10.71 -16.18 10.13
C TRP A 163 12.09 -16.83 10.18
N GLY A 164 12.73 -16.81 11.37
CA GLY A 164 14.03 -17.45 11.62
C GLY A 164 13.95 -18.92 12.08
N GLY A 165 12.79 -19.56 11.97
CA GLY A 165 12.58 -20.97 12.37
C GLY A 165 12.06 -21.13 13.80
N THR A 166 12.59 -20.36 14.76
CA THR A 166 12.14 -20.37 16.17
C THR A 166 11.54 -19.06 16.64
N ALA A 167 11.95 -17.95 16.03
CA ALA A 167 11.49 -16.61 16.32
C ALA A 167 11.60 -15.74 15.05
N PRO A 168 10.85 -14.63 14.95
CA PRO A 168 11.04 -13.65 13.89
C PRO A 168 12.43 -13.01 13.98
N VAL A 169 13.04 -12.72 12.83
CA VAL A 169 14.35 -12.08 12.71
C VAL A 169 14.28 -10.90 11.74
N PRO A 170 15.17 -9.89 11.87
CA PRO A 170 15.25 -8.80 10.91
C PRO A 170 15.54 -9.31 9.50
N THR A 171 14.82 -8.79 8.51
CA THR A 171 15.03 -9.12 7.09
C THR A 171 16.16 -8.28 6.51
N PRO A 172 17.28 -8.88 6.04
CA PRO A 172 18.41 -8.12 5.51
C PRO A 172 18.10 -7.32 4.23
N ALA A 173 17.11 -7.78 3.46
CA ALA A 173 16.70 -7.15 2.20
C ALA A 173 15.68 -6.00 2.40
N TYR A 174 15.23 -5.74 3.63
CA TYR A 174 14.22 -4.72 3.89
C TYR A 174 14.70 -3.32 3.48
N ASP A 175 13.90 -2.63 2.68
CA ASP A 175 14.18 -1.30 2.16
C ASP A 175 13.43 -0.20 2.93
N ASP A 176 14.00 1.00 2.94
CA ASP A 176 13.22 2.19 3.26
C ASP A 176 12.04 2.32 2.28
N PRO A 177 10.80 2.58 2.77
CA PRO A 177 9.62 2.65 1.92
C PRO A 177 9.76 3.60 0.72
N ARG A 178 10.48 4.73 0.85
CA ARG A 178 10.66 5.70 -0.24
C ARG A 178 11.57 5.13 -1.32
N CYS A 179 12.64 4.44 -0.92
CA CYS A 179 13.51 3.73 -1.85
C CYS A 179 12.75 2.64 -2.62
N PHE A 180 11.92 1.85 -1.92
CA PHE A 180 11.11 0.83 -2.56
C PHE A 180 10.13 1.44 -3.57
N LEU A 181 9.35 2.47 -3.16
CA LEU A 181 8.38 3.15 -4.02
C LEU A 181 9.02 3.69 -5.31
N ARG A 182 10.17 4.36 -5.21
CA ARG A 182 10.93 4.86 -6.38
C ARG A 182 11.41 3.74 -7.30
N SER A 183 11.77 2.58 -6.75
CA SER A 183 12.17 1.42 -7.56
C SER A 183 10.99 0.72 -8.23
N ALA A 184 9.80 0.80 -7.63
CA ALA A 184 8.62 0.11 -8.11
C ALA A 184 7.80 0.94 -9.11
N GLN A 185 7.80 2.27 -9.02
CA GLN A 185 6.96 3.16 -9.84
C GLN A 185 7.26 3.07 -11.36
N PRO A 186 6.37 3.56 -12.24
CA PRO A 186 6.64 3.59 -13.68
C PRO A 186 7.90 4.39 -13.98
N ALA A 187 8.62 4.02 -15.04
CA ALA A 187 9.80 4.75 -15.46
C ALA A 187 9.46 6.21 -15.80
N MET A 188 10.23 7.14 -15.24
CA MET A 188 10.19 8.57 -15.56
C MET A 188 10.97 8.86 -16.85
N GLY A 189 10.56 8.25 -17.97
CA GLY A 189 11.20 8.48 -19.28
C GLY A 189 11.06 9.94 -19.76
N GLU A 190 11.75 10.33 -20.83
CA GLU A 190 11.62 11.68 -21.38
C GLU A 190 10.18 11.98 -21.83
N GLN A 191 9.73 13.22 -21.62
CA GLN A 191 8.45 13.67 -22.15
C GLN A 191 8.51 13.68 -23.69
N PRO A 192 7.53 13.07 -24.40
CA PRO A 192 7.56 13.06 -25.85
C PRO A 192 7.35 14.47 -26.43
N ALA A 193 7.93 14.74 -27.60
CA ALA A 193 7.78 16.03 -28.29
C ALA A 193 6.33 16.36 -28.68
N SER A 194 5.45 15.35 -28.74
CA SER A 194 4.02 15.52 -29.00
C SER A 194 3.20 15.93 -27.78
N ALA A 195 3.80 15.97 -26.58
CA ALA A 195 3.09 16.35 -25.38
C ALA A 195 2.69 17.82 -25.42
N GLY A 196 1.40 18.08 -25.18
CA GLY A 196 0.91 19.43 -25.00
C GLY A 196 1.26 19.91 -23.60
N THR A 197 2.15 20.90 -23.49
CA THR A 197 2.55 21.52 -22.22
C THR A 197 2.00 22.93 -22.10
N VAL A 198 1.38 23.23 -20.97
CA VAL A 198 0.90 24.57 -20.64
C VAL A 198 1.37 25.00 -19.25
N PRO A 199 1.96 26.19 -19.10
CA PRO A 199 2.16 26.77 -17.77
C PRO A 199 0.81 27.24 -17.21
N VAL A 200 0.57 26.96 -15.94
CA VAL A 200 -0.65 27.36 -15.23
C VAL A 200 -0.31 28.08 -13.94
N THR A 201 -1.07 29.12 -13.64
CA THR A 201 -0.97 29.89 -12.40
C THR A 201 -2.21 29.72 -11.53
N THR A 202 -3.26 29.09 -12.06
CA THR A 202 -4.46 28.76 -11.30
C THR A 202 -4.92 27.33 -11.56
N PRO A 203 -5.54 26.65 -10.57
CA PRO A 203 -6.12 25.33 -10.80
C PRO A 203 -7.25 25.33 -11.85
N ARG A 204 -7.87 26.49 -12.14
CA ARG A 204 -8.89 26.62 -13.18
C ARG A 204 -8.30 26.51 -14.59
N GLU A 205 -7.11 27.06 -14.81
CA GLU A 205 -6.39 26.93 -16.09
C GLU A 205 -6.04 25.47 -16.36
N ALA A 206 -5.50 24.77 -15.36
CA ALA A 206 -5.19 23.34 -15.45
C ALA A 206 -6.43 22.50 -15.82
N ARG A 207 -7.55 22.70 -15.12
CA ARG A 207 -8.80 21.97 -15.41
C ARG A 207 -9.27 22.17 -16.85
N ARG A 208 -9.15 23.39 -17.40
CA ARG A 208 -9.54 23.68 -18.79
C ARG A 208 -8.62 22.99 -19.79
N ALA A 209 -7.31 23.07 -19.60
CA ALA A 209 -6.33 22.46 -20.49
C ALA A 209 -6.49 20.93 -20.53
N VAL A 210 -6.60 20.30 -19.36
CA VAL A 210 -6.78 18.85 -19.24
C VAL A 210 -8.13 18.40 -19.75
N ALA A 211 -9.23 19.10 -19.43
CA ALA A 211 -10.55 18.73 -19.92
C ALA A 211 -10.62 18.73 -21.44
N ALA A 212 -9.97 19.70 -22.12
CA ALA A 212 -9.87 19.71 -23.57
C ALA A 212 -9.12 18.48 -24.10
N ALA A 213 -7.95 18.17 -23.53
CA ALA A 213 -7.14 17.02 -23.95
C ALA A 213 -7.84 15.66 -23.72
N VAL A 214 -8.61 15.56 -22.62
CA VAL A 214 -9.30 14.32 -22.23
C VAL A 214 -10.63 14.16 -22.97
N ALA A 215 -11.38 15.23 -23.21
CA ALA A 215 -12.70 15.12 -23.85
C ALA A 215 -12.62 14.53 -25.27
N ASP A 216 -11.56 14.80 -26.00
CA ASP A 216 -11.38 14.29 -27.37
C ASP A 216 -10.99 12.81 -27.39
N TRP A 217 -10.33 12.33 -26.34
CA TRP A 217 -9.77 10.98 -26.28
C TRP A 217 -10.63 10.01 -25.45
N TRP A 218 -11.11 10.47 -24.29
CA TRP A 218 -11.89 9.69 -23.34
C TRP A 218 -12.79 10.51 -22.39
N PRO A 219 -14.00 10.89 -22.85
CA PRO A 219 -14.97 11.62 -22.03
C PRO A 219 -15.31 10.96 -20.68
N ALA A 220 -15.43 9.62 -20.65
CA ALA A 220 -15.82 8.89 -19.44
C ALA A 220 -14.79 8.92 -18.29
N ARG A 221 -13.50 9.24 -18.53
CA ARG A 221 -12.51 9.44 -17.44
C ARG A 221 -12.37 10.91 -17.01
N LEU A 222 -13.13 11.85 -17.60
CA LEU A 222 -13.08 13.27 -17.18
C LEU A 222 -13.31 13.45 -15.67
N GLY A 223 -14.20 12.61 -15.10
CA GLY A 223 -14.52 12.61 -13.67
C GLY A 223 -13.36 12.18 -12.76
N ASP A 224 -12.33 11.53 -13.30
CA ASP A 224 -11.14 11.10 -12.55
C ASP A 224 -9.95 12.02 -12.83
N VAL A 225 -9.67 12.28 -14.11
CA VAL A 225 -8.46 13.01 -14.55
C VAL A 225 -8.49 14.46 -14.09
N VAL A 226 -9.61 15.16 -14.30
CA VAL A 226 -9.71 16.60 -13.98
C VAL A 226 -9.55 16.88 -12.47
N PRO A 227 -10.22 16.17 -11.54
CA PRO A 227 -9.98 16.37 -10.11
C PRO A 227 -8.58 15.92 -9.68
N ALA A 228 -8.03 14.83 -10.22
CA ALA A 228 -6.68 14.41 -9.87
C ALA A 228 -5.64 15.51 -10.21
N VAL A 229 -5.70 16.07 -11.42
CA VAL A 229 -4.79 17.16 -11.83
C VAL A 229 -5.07 18.44 -11.05
N HIS A 230 -6.32 18.73 -10.72
CA HIS A 230 -6.67 19.87 -9.88
C HIS A 230 -5.93 19.82 -8.54
N GLU A 231 -5.95 18.68 -7.86
CA GLU A 231 -5.27 18.51 -6.57
C GLU A 231 -3.74 18.63 -6.69
N LEU A 232 -3.13 18.06 -7.74
CA LEU A 232 -1.70 18.20 -7.99
C LEU A 232 -1.29 19.66 -8.22
N VAL A 233 -2.05 20.40 -9.04
CA VAL A 233 -1.77 21.81 -9.32
C VAL A 233 -2.01 22.69 -8.08
N VAL A 234 -3.03 22.39 -7.27
CA VAL A 234 -3.21 23.07 -5.97
C VAL A 234 -1.99 22.88 -5.07
N ASN A 235 -1.41 21.67 -5.02
CA ASN A 235 -0.21 21.41 -4.23
C ASN A 235 1.01 22.15 -4.80
N ALA A 236 1.24 22.09 -6.11
CA ALA A 236 2.34 22.79 -6.77
C ALA A 236 2.31 24.30 -6.53
N LEU A 237 1.13 24.93 -6.70
CA LEU A 237 0.97 26.38 -6.54
C LEU A 237 1.05 26.88 -5.09
N ARG A 238 1.12 25.98 -4.10
CA ARG A 238 1.43 26.37 -2.70
C ARG A 238 2.91 26.68 -2.50
N VAL A 239 3.78 26.13 -3.35
CA VAL A 239 5.23 26.19 -3.19
C VAL A 239 5.95 26.84 -4.38
N ALA A 240 5.27 27.00 -5.51
CA ALA A 240 5.79 27.63 -6.73
C ALA A 240 4.79 28.65 -7.31
N ALA A 241 5.30 29.63 -8.06
CA ALA A 241 4.48 30.68 -8.68
C ALA A 241 3.62 30.18 -9.86
N PHE A 242 4.06 29.10 -10.50
CA PHE A 242 3.34 28.41 -11.57
C PHE A 242 3.66 26.91 -11.53
N ALA A 243 2.85 26.12 -12.21
CA ALA A 243 3.10 24.71 -12.48
C ALA A 243 3.05 24.48 -14.00
N GLU A 244 3.78 23.49 -14.49
CA GLU A 244 3.65 23.01 -15.86
C GLU A 244 2.74 21.79 -15.88
N VAL A 245 1.72 21.83 -16.73
CA VAL A 245 0.84 20.67 -16.97
C VAL A 245 1.10 20.17 -18.38
N SER A 246 1.63 18.96 -18.48
CA SER A 246 1.84 18.27 -19.76
C SER A 246 0.87 17.12 -19.91
N CYS A 247 0.35 16.93 -21.11
CA CYS A 247 -0.58 15.85 -21.42
C CYS A 247 -0.20 15.18 -22.74
N TRP A 248 -0.15 13.84 -22.74
CA TRP A 248 0.07 13.05 -23.95
C TRP A 248 -0.56 11.67 -23.81
N THR A 249 -0.64 10.95 -24.93
CA THR A 249 -1.08 9.56 -24.96
C THR A 249 0.04 8.67 -25.48
N GLU A 250 0.23 7.53 -24.84
CA GLU A 250 1.24 6.55 -25.22
C GLU A 250 0.68 5.14 -25.00
N ALA A 251 0.73 4.30 -26.04
CA ALA A 251 0.29 2.90 -25.98
C ALA A 251 -1.09 2.67 -25.32
N GLY A 252 -2.06 3.55 -25.58
CA GLY A 252 -3.41 3.44 -24.99
C GLY A 252 -3.53 3.91 -23.54
N THR A 253 -2.51 4.59 -23.01
CA THR A 253 -2.51 5.25 -21.70
C THR A 253 -2.43 6.76 -21.88
N LEU A 254 -3.33 7.50 -21.25
CA LEU A 254 -3.20 8.93 -21.07
C LEU A 254 -2.24 9.19 -19.92
N VAL A 255 -1.23 10.00 -20.17
CA VAL A 255 -0.31 10.47 -19.15
C VAL A 255 -0.54 11.95 -18.94
N VAL A 256 -0.78 12.33 -17.69
CA VAL A 256 -0.78 13.73 -17.27
C VAL A 256 0.36 13.96 -16.30
N GLN A 257 1.24 14.89 -16.65
CA GLN A 257 2.36 15.31 -15.82
C GLN A 257 2.06 16.69 -15.24
N VAL A 258 2.33 16.84 -13.94
CA VAL A 258 2.36 18.15 -13.26
C VAL A 258 3.77 18.34 -12.70
N ALA A 259 4.42 19.44 -13.07
CA ALA A 259 5.75 19.79 -12.61
C ALA A 259 5.77 21.18 -11.97
N ASP A 260 6.53 21.35 -10.91
CA ASP A 260 6.81 22.62 -10.26
C ASP A 260 8.30 22.78 -9.93
N ALA A 261 8.74 24.02 -9.72
CA ALA A 261 10.11 24.36 -9.32
C ALA A 261 10.22 24.70 -7.82
N GLY A 262 9.36 24.09 -6.99
CA GLY A 262 9.37 24.23 -5.54
C GLY A 262 10.52 23.47 -4.87
N PRO A 263 10.53 23.36 -3.53
CA PRO A 263 11.62 22.75 -2.77
C PRO A 263 11.61 21.21 -2.75
N GLY A 264 10.68 20.57 -3.47
CA GLY A 264 10.42 19.14 -3.36
C GLY A 264 9.34 18.79 -2.33
N LEU A 265 8.98 17.51 -2.25
CA LEU A 265 8.02 16.98 -1.28
C LEU A 265 8.71 16.66 0.05
N PRO A 266 8.09 17.00 1.19
CA PRO A 266 8.62 16.61 2.50
C PRO A 266 8.48 15.11 2.77
N ASP A 267 7.52 14.45 2.11
CA ASP A 267 7.25 13.01 2.22
C ASP A 267 6.72 12.49 0.88
N GLU A 268 7.48 11.59 0.25
CA GLU A 268 7.15 10.97 -1.05
C GLU A 268 6.03 9.92 -0.91
N THR A 269 5.67 9.51 0.30
CA THR A 269 4.61 8.52 0.55
C THR A 269 3.21 9.13 0.56
N LEU A 270 3.06 10.46 0.47
CA LEU A 270 1.78 11.17 0.60
C LEU A 270 0.71 10.77 -0.42
N GLY A 271 1.11 10.20 -1.56
CA GLY A 271 0.17 9.63 -2.53
C GLY A 271 -0.47 8.32 -2.08
N TYR A 272 0.11 7.64 -1.10
CA TYR A 272 -0.34 6.33 -0.61
C TYR A 272 -0.94 6.40 0.80
N VAL A 273 -0.43 7.29 1.66
CA VAL A 273 -0.90 7.42 3.06
C VAL A 273 -2.38 7.85 3.11
N PRO A 274 -3.29 7.06 3.71
CA PRO A 274 -4.68 7.45 3.87
C PRO A 274 -4.81 8.74 4.67
N PRO A 275 -5.68 9.66 4.25
CA PRO A 275 -5.91 10.87 5.01
C PRO A 275 -6.46 10.54 6.41
N ALA A 276 -6.12 11.39 7.37
CA ALA A 276 -6.81 11.40 8.65
C ALA A 276 -8.27 11.85 8.47
N ASP A 277 -9.16 11.42 9.35
CA ASP A 277 -10.58 11.80 9.33
C ASP A 277 -10.81 13.27 9.77
N GLU A 278 -9.73 14.05 9.87
CA GLU A 278 -9.77 15.46 10.28
C GLU A 278 -10.14 16.40 9.12
N PRO A 279 -10.93 17.45 9.38
CA PRO A 279 -11.38 18.41 8.37
C PRO A 279 -10.25 19.17 7.64
N ARG A 280 -9.06 19.26 8.24
CA ARG A 280 -7.90 20.00 7.71
C ARG A 280 -6.81 19.13 7.10
N SER A 281 -7.02 17.81 7.03
CA SER A 281 -6.03 16.89 6.45
C SER A 281 -5.78 17.21 4.97
N SER A 282 -4.51 17.20 4.56
CA SER A 282 -4.14 17.32 3.14
C SER A 282 -4.49 16.04 2.39
N ARG A 283 -5.70 15.99 1.82
CA ARG A 283 -6.22 14.82 1.09
C ARG A 283 -5.85 14.79 -0.39
N GLY A 284 -5.39 15.92 -0.93
CA GLY A 284 -5.27 16.13 -2.37
C GLY A 284 -4.35 15.14 -3.08
N MET A 285 -3.17 14.85 -2.51
CA MET A 285 -2.22 13.91 -3.12
C MET A 285 -2.78 12.49 -3.15
N TRP A 286 -3.32 12.02 -2.02
CA TRP A 286 -3.97 10.70 -1.93
C TRP A 286 -5.19 10.59 -2.87
N LEU A 287 -5.99 11.66 -3.00
CA LEU A 287 -7.11 11.69 -3.94
C LEU A 287 -6.62 11.60 -5.39
N ALA A 288 -5.60 12.38 -5.77
CA ALA A 288 -5.06 12.34 -7.12
C ALA A 288 -4.52 10.95 -7.49
N TRP A 289 -3.74 10.34 -6.59
CA TRP A 289 -3.21 8.99 -6.79
C TRP A 289 -4.32 7.92 -6.84
N SER A 290 -5.36 8.04 -6.02
CA SER A 290 -6.45 7.04 -5.97
C SER A 290 -7.41 7.08 -7.16
N LEU A 291 -7.36 8.14 -7.98
CA LEU A 291 -8.17 8.28 -9.19
C LEU A 291 -7.42 7.83 -10.46
N ALA A 292 -6.09 7.72 -10.40
CA ALA A 292 -5.28 7.21 -11.49
C ALA A 292 -5.06 5.69 -11.36
N ASP A 293 -4.76 5.06 -12.49
CA ASP A 293 -4.49 3.62 -12.53
C ASP A 293 -3.05 3.31 -12.10
N ASP A 294 -2.14 4.28 -12.26
CA ASP A 294 -0.78 4.22 -11.77
C ASP A 294 -0.18 5.62 -11.69
N ALA A 295 0.98 5.72 -11.06
CA ALA A 295 1.53 7.01 -10.72
C ALA A 295 3.06 6.97 -10.49
N ALA A 296 3.76 8.00 -10.95
CA ALA A 296 5.21 8.16 -10.78
C ALA A 296 5.54 9.53 -10.20
N LEU A 297 6.56 9.57 -9.35
CA LEU A 297 7.01 10.75 -8.63
C LEU A 297 8.53 10.89 -8.78
N ASP A 298 8.96 12.08 -9.16
CA ASP A 298 10.34 12.54 -9.03
C ASP A 298 10.32 13.85 -8.23
N SER A 299 11.11 13.93 -7.16
CA SER A 299 11.07 15.07 -6.27
C SER A 299 12.42 15.33 -5.63
N GLY A 300 12.81 16.60 -5.57
CA GLY A 300 14.07 17.03 -4.97
C GLY A 300 14.20 18.55 -4.93
N PRO A 301 15.40 19.07 -4.65
CA PRO A 301 15.63 20.51 -4.50
C PRO A 301 15.35 21.34 -5.76
N ALA A 302 15.26 20.69 -6.93
CA ALA A 302 14.96 21.33 -8.21
C ALA A 302 13.46 21.42 -8.51
N GLY A 303 12.61 20.80 -7.69
CA GLY A 303 11.18 20.74 -7.96
C GLY A 303 10.56 19.38 -7.71
N THR A 304 9.29 19.27 -8.07
CA THR A 304 8.52 18.03 -8.03
C THR A 304 7.88 17.80 -9.39
N THR A 305 8.05 16.60 -9.94
CA THR A 305 7.38 16.13 -11.16
C THR A 305 6.56 14.89 -10.83
N ILE A 306 5.28 14.95 -11.18
CA ILE A 306 4.30 13.92 -10.85
C ILE A 306 3.62 13.49 -12.13
N ARG A 307 3.64 12.19 -12.45
CA ARG A 307 2.91 11.60 -13.58
C ARG A 307 1.77 10.74 -13.09
N LEU A 308 0.58 10.99 -13.62
CA LEU A 308 -0.60 10.16 -13.48
C LEU A 308 -0.84 9.40 -14.77
N PHE A 309 -1.10 8.10 -14.65
CA PHE A 309 -1.36 7.20 -15.78
C PHE A 309 -2.81 6.73 -15.74
N PHE A 310 -3.52 6.89 -16.85
CA PHE A 310 -4.91 6.47 -17.02
C PHE A 310 -5.03 5.56 -18.25
N ARG A 311 -5.27 4.27 -18.04
CA ARG A 311 -5.35 3.21 -19.06
C ARG A 311 -6.75 3.09 -19.65
N ARG A 312 -6.83 2.85 -20.96
CA ARG A 312 -8.05 2.60 -21.75
C ARG A 312 -8.90 1.41 -21.34
#